data_AF-A0A1Z3HMM7-F1
#
_entry.id   AF-A0A1Z3HMM7-F1
#
_cell.length_a   1.000
_cell.length_b   1.000
_cell.length_c   1.000
_cell.angle_alpha   90.00
_cell.angle_beta   90.00
_cell.angle_gamma   90.00
#
_symmetry.space_group_name_H-M   'P 1'
#
loop_
_entity.id
_entity.type
_entity.pdbx_description
1 polymer ?
#
loop_
_entity_poly.entity_id
_entity_poly.type
_entity_poly.pdbx_seq_one_letter_code
_entity_poly.pdbx_strand_id
1 'polypeptide(L)'
;MKLYELKPKVFDAWEFLASYRGCVVLPENFKKEVRKEFGDLRYKETWIRALARYESLNAFHDCLDAHYLVLHTLNFTEDRWDYEFRHRIFDEFLMIPGALDLIRLGLEQLLSDSFTPSDRRDADGFYQLVAEQRGRDRLPTELAGRLTEALPA
;
A
#
# COMPACT_ATOMS: atom_id res chain seq x y z
N MET A 1 -12.38 10.54 5.63
CA MET A 1 -13.03 10.65 4.30
C MET A 1 -14.47 10.14 4.30
N LYS A 2 -15.40 10.84 3.63
CA LYS A 2 -16.82 10.43 3.46
C LYS A 2 -17.00 9.52 2.24
N LEU A 3 -18.12 8.79 2.18
CA LEU A 3 -18.39 7.81 1.10
C LEU A 3 -18.41 8.42 -0.30
N TYR A 4 -18.90 9.65 -0.47
CA TYR A 4 -18.93 10.29 -1.79
C TYR A 4 -17.53 10.70 -2.28
N GLU A 5 -16.58 10.92 -1.36
CA GLU A 5 -15.18 11.26 -1.67
C GLU A 5 -14.36 9.99 -1.94
N LEU A 6 -14.69 8.91 -1.25
CA LEU A 6 -14.01 7.63 -1.36
C LEU A 6 -14.25 6.96 -2.72
N LYS A 7 -15.46 7.05 -3.26
CA LYS A 7 -15.82 6.42 -4.54
C LYS A 7 -14.96 6.90 -5.72
N PRO A 8 -14.75 8.22 -5.93
CA PRO A 8 -13.79 8.73 -6.90
C PRO A 8 -12.38 8.17 -6.68
N LYS A 9 -11.85 8.19 -5.46
CA LYS A 9 -10.50 7.66 -5.17
C LYS A 9 -10.34 6.19 -5.53
N VAL A 10 -11.34 5.37 -5.22
CA VAL A 10 -11.36 3.95 -5.60
C VAL A 10 -11.42 3.79 -7.13
N PHE A 11 -12.16 4.65 -7.81
CA PHE A 11 -12.23 4.64 -9.27
C PHE A 11 -10.88 5.02 -9.89
N ASP A 12 -10.25 6.11 -9.42
CA ASP A 12 -8.95 6.56 -9.90
C ASP A 12 -7.88 5.46 -9.73
N ALA A 13 -7.84 4.82 -8.56
CA ALA A 13 -6.92 3.72 -8.30
C ALA A 13 -7.19 2.48 -9.18
N TRP A 14 -8.47 2.14 -9.38
CA TRP A 14 -8.86 1.04 -10.27
C TRP A 14 -8.54 1.33 -11.74
N GLU A 15 -8.83 2.54 -12.21
CA GLU A 15 -8.58 2.97 -13.59
C GLU A 15 -7.09 2.96 -13.91
N PHE A 16 -6.24 3.42 -12.99
CA PHE A 16 -4.80 3.33 -13.13
C PHE A 16 -4.34 1.87 -13.29
N LEU A 17 -4.81 0.98 -12.42
CA LEU A 17 -4.48 -0.46 -12.48
C LEU A 17 -4.98 -1.12 -13.79
N ALA A 18 -6.21 -0.81 -14.19
CA ALA A 18 -6.83 -1.35 -15.40
C ALA A 18 -6.06 -0.88 -16.64
N SER A 19 -5.65 0.38 -16.67
CA SER A 19 -4.84 0.96 -17.74
C SER A 19 -3.46 0.31 -17.84
N TYR A 20 -2.79 0.09 -16.70
CA TYR A 20 -1.52 -0.66 -16.65
C TYR A 20 -1.66 -2.07 -17.23
N ARG A 21 -2.79 -2.75 -16.98
CA ARG A 21 -3.08 -4.09 -17.52
C ARG A 21 -3.55 -4.10 -18.98
N GLY A 22 -3.66 -2.95 -19.62
CA GLY A 22 -4.20 -2.80 -20.98
C GLY A 22 -5.69 -3.17 -21.08
N CYS A 23 -6.43 -3.13 -19.97
CA CYS A 23 -7.86 -3.39 -19.96
C CYS A 23 -8.64 -2.19 -20.48
N VAL A 24 -9.76 -2.44 -21.16
CA VAL A 24 -10.69 -1.37 -21.56
C VAL A 24 -11.41 -0.85 -20.32
N VAL A 25 -11.12 0.39 -19.96
CA VAL A 25 -11.73 1.08 -18.82
C VAL A 25 -13.14 1.52 -19.20
N LEU A 26 -14.14 0.81 -18.66
CA LEU A 26 -15.55 1.21 -18.76
C LEU A 26 -16.13 1.36 -17.34
N PRO A 27 -16.86 2.46 -17.04
CA PRO A 27 -17.49 2.65 -15.73
C PRO A 27 -18.40 1.50 -15.28
N GLU A 28 -18.98 0.77 -16.25
CA GLU A 28 -19.82 -0.41 -16.01
C GLU A 28 -19.03 -1.59 -15.48
N ASN A 29 -17.75 -1.73 -15.86
CA ASN A 29 -16.87 -2.80 -15.40
C ASN A 29 -16.47 -2.54 -13.94
N PHE A 30 -16.10 -1.30 -13.63
CA PHE A 30 -15.69 -0.88 -12.29
C PHE A 30 -16.67 -1.33 -11.20
N LYS A 31 -17.94 -0.92 -11.29
CA LYS A 31 -18.93 -1.25 -10.24
C LYS A 31 -19.21 -2.75 -10.15
N LYS A 32 -19.11 -3.48 -11.26
CA LYS A 32 -19.30 -4.94 -11.28
C LYS A 32 -18.14 -5.64 -10.59
N GLU A 33 -16.91 -5.25 -10.89
CA GLU A 33 -15.70 -5.79 -10.25
C GLU A 33 -15.69 -5.50 -8.76
N VAL A 34 -15.90 -4.23 -8.37
CA VAL A 34 -15.93 -3.86 -6.95
C VAL A 34 -17.00 -4.65 -6.20
N ARG A 35 -18.18 -4.83 -6.80
CA ARG A 35 -19.26 -5.63 -6.17
C ARG A 35 -18.88 -7.09 -6.02
N LYS A 36 -18.29 -7.67 -7.06
CA LYS A 36 -17.92 -9.08 -7.11
C LYS A 36 -16.81 -9.42 -6.11
N GLU A 37 -15.83 -8.53 -5.96
CA GLU A 37 -14.64 -8.78 -5.14
C GLU A 37 -14.79 -8.31 -3.69
N PHE A 38 -15.49 -7.19 -3.44
CA PHE A 38 -15.51 -6.55 -2.12
C PHE A 38 -16.92 -6.46 -1.50
N GLY A 39 -17.98 -6.77 -2.25
CA GLY A 39 -19.34 -6.92 -1.73
C GLY A 39 -20.28 -5.74 -2.03
N ASP A 40 -21.19 -5.44 -1.11
CA ASP A 40 -22.29 -4.50 -1.37
C ASP A 40 -21.84 -3.02 -1.40
N LEU A 41 -22.03 -2.40 -2.56
CA LEU A 41 -21.64 -1.02 -2.89
C LEU A 41 -22.32 0.07 -2.04
N ARG A 42 -23.31 -0.26 -1.21
CA ARG A 42 -23.94 0.68 -0.26
C ARG A 42 -23.08 0.92 0.98
N TYR A 43 -22.21 -0.02 1.35
CA TYR A 43 -21.41 0.07 2.57
C TYR A 43 -20.07 0.75 2.33
N LYS A 44 -19.72 1.73 3.19
CA LYS A 44 -18.40 2.41 3.14
C LYS A 44 -17.25 1.41 3.19
N GLU A 45 -17.40 0.36 3.99
CA GLU A 45 -16.40 -0.68 4.18
C GLU A 45 -16.01 -1.41 2.89
N THR A 46 -16.97 -1.70 2.02
CA THR A 46 -16.70 -2.29 0.69
C THR A 46 -15.75 -1.42 -0.13
N TRP A 47 -15.93 -0.10 -0.07
CA TRP A 47 -15.07 0.85 -0.77
C TRP A 47 -13.70 1.02 -0.12
N ILE A 48 -13.61 0.94 1.21
CA ILE A 48 -12.31 0.97 1.91
C ILE A 48 -11.47 -0.26 1.53
N ARG A 49 -12.09 -1.45 1.47
CA ARG A 49 -11.39 -2.67 1.04
C ARG A 49 -10.94 -2.59 -0.42
N ALA A 50 -11.80 -2.09 -1.31
CA ALA A 50 -11.44 -1.87 -2.70
C ALA A 50 -10.30 -0.87 -2.85
N LEU A 51 -10.35 0.26 -2.13
CA LEU A 51 -9.29 1.27 -2.15
C LEU A 51 -7.96 0.63 -1.73
N ALA A 52 -7.94 -0.03 -0.57
CA ALA A 52 -6.72 -0.64 -0.05
C ALA A 52 -6.12 -1.64 -1.03
N ARG A 53 -6.97 -2.48 -1.65
CA ARG A 53 -6.51 -3.45 -2.64
C ARG A 53 -5.92 -2.78 -3.88
N TYR A 54 -6.60 -1.80 -4.47
CA TYR A 54 -6.12 -1.16 -5.69
C TYR A 54 -4.87 -0.31 -5.46
N GLU A 55 -4.83 0.47 -4.37
CA GLU A 55 -3.63 1.23 -3.99
C GLU A 55 -2.43 0.31 -3.74
N SER A 56 -2.62 -0.82 -3.06
CA SER A 56 -1.53 -1.79 -2.86
C SER A 56 -1.02 -2.41 -4.16
N LEU A 57 -1.92 -2.72 -5.09
CA LEU A 57 -1.53 -3.26 -6.40
C LEU A 57 -0.83 -2.20 -7.25
N ASN A 58 -1.29 -0.95 -7.20
CA ASN A 58 -0.64 0.16 -7.88
C ASN A 58 0.76 0.40 -7.32
N ALA A 59 0.90 0.45 -6.00
CA ALA A 59 2.20 0.56 -5.33
C ALA A 59 3.16 -0.56 -5.75
N PHE A 60 2.65 -1.79 -5.93
CA PHE A 60 3.47 -2.93 -6.35
C PHE A 60 3.86 -2.85 -7.83
N HIS A 61 2.92 -2.52 -8.72
CA HIS A 61 3.13 -2.52 -10.16
C HIS A 61 3.85 -1.28 -10.69
N ASP A 62 3.69 -0.14 -10.02
CA ASP A 62 4.31 1.15 -10.36
C ASP A 62 5.68 1.34 -9.67
N CYS A 63 6.12 0.35 -8.88
CA CYS A 63 7.42 0.38 -8.21
C CYS A 63 8.57 0.22 -9.22
N LEU A 64 9.02 1.33 -9.81
CA LEU A 64 10.22 1.37 -10.65
C LEU A 64 11.50 1.20 -9.83
N ASP A 65 11.53 1.78 -8.62
CA ASP A 65 12.67 1.77 -7.70
C ASP A 65 12.24 1.36 -6.28
N ALA A 66 12.88 0.33 -5.72
CA ALA A 66 12.49 -0.24 -4.43
C ALA A 66 12.67 0.73 -3.25
N HIS A 67 13.70 1.58 -3.26
CA HIS A 67 13.86 2.60 -2.21
C HIS A 67 12.79 3.69 -2.29
N TYR A 68 12.32 4.04 -3.49
CA TYR A 68 11.26 5.04 -3.69
C TYR A 68 9.93 4.57 -3.08
N LEU A 69 9.62 3.27 -3.21
CA LEU A 69 8.47 2.65 -2.55
C LEU A 69 8.50 2.89 -1.03
N VAL A 70 9.67 2.77 -0.41
CA VAL A 70 9.84 2.98 1.05
C VAL A 70 9.79 4.46 1.42
N LEU A 71 10.43 5.34 0.65
CA LEU A 71 10.52 6.78 0.94
C LEU A 71 9.24 7.56 0.65
N HIS A 72 8.47 7.15 -0.34
CA HIS A 72 7.39 7.98 -0.87
C HIS A 72 6.06 7.24 -0.92
N THR A 73 6.03 5.98 -1.35
CA THR A 73 4.75 5.28 -1.54
C THR A 73 4.17 4.79 -0.21
N LEU A 74 4.95 4.03 0.56
CA LEU A 74 4.56 3.46 1.86
C LEU A 74 4.91 4.36 3.05
N ASN A 75 5.50 5.52 2.78
CA ASN A 75 5.82 6.53 3.79
C ASN A 75 4.60 7.43 4.07
N PHE A 76 3.59 6.88 4.75
CA PHE A 76 2.37 7.60 5.05
C PHE A 76 2.59 8.63 6.16
N THR A 77 2.18 9.88 5.92
CA THR A 77 2.24 11.02 6.85
C THR A 77 0.84 11.56 7.12
N GLU A 78 0.61 12.19 8.28
CA GLU A 78 -0.75 12.59 8.73
C GLU A 78 -1.48 13.56 7.80
N ASP A 79 -0.72 14.34 7.02
CA ASP A 79 -1.22 15.29 6.04
C ASP A 79 -1.63 14.63 4.72
N ARG A 80 -1.23 13.38 4.46
CA ARG A 80 -1.67 12.65 3.26
C ARG A 80 -3.11 12.18 3.39
N TRP A 81 -3.83 12.24 2.27
CA TRP A 81 -5.25 11.86 2.21
C TRP A 81 -5.51 10.38 2.54
N ASP A 82 -4.51 9.52 2.28
CA ASP A 82 -4.57 8.07 2.44
C ASP A 82 -4.12 7.60 3.83
N TYR A 83 -3.69 8.51 4.71
CA TYR A 83 -3.21 8.20 6.05
C TYR A 83 -4.24 7.46 6.92
N GLU A 84 -5.53 7.77 6.77
CA GLU A 84 -6.65 7.06 7.43
C GLU A 84 -6.66 5.56 7.06
N PHE A 85 -6.16 5.20 5.88
CA PHE A 85 -6.23 3.86 5.31
C PHE A 85 -4.88 3.13 5.29
N ARG A 86 -3.79 3.80 5.68
CA ARG A 86 -2.39 3.31 5.60
C ARG A 86 -2.20 1.86 6.02
N HIS A 87 -2.79 1.49 7.16
CA HIS A 87 -2.70 0.15 7.73
C HIS A 87 -3.29 -0.90 6.81
N ARG A 88 -4.46 -0.61 6.26
CA ARG A 88 -5.16 -1.55 5.40
C ARG A 88 -4.50 -1.64 4.03
N ILE A 89 -4.01 -0.52 3.50
CA ILE A 89 -3.21 -0.51 2.26
C ILE A 89 -1.96 -1.37 2.46
N PHE A 90 -1.27 -1.19 3.58
CA PHE A 90 -0.07 -1.95 3.90
C PHE A 90 -0.35 -3.44 4.12
N ASP A 91 -1.42 -3.79 4.83
CA ASP A 91 -1.86 -5.17 5.00
C ASP A 91 -2.11 -5.83 3.63
N GLU A 92 -2.85 -5.18 2.73
CA GLU A 92 -3.11 -5.69 1.38
C GLU A 92 -1.83 -5.80 0.54
N PHE A 93 -0.90 -4.85 0.70
CA PHE A 93 0.40 -4.87 0.04
C PHE A 93 1.23 -6.08 0.46
N LEU A 94 1.29 -6.36 1.77
CA LEU A 94 2.02 -7.50 2.31
C LEU A 94 1.44 -8.86 1.89
N MET A 95 0.16 -8.90 1.48
CA MET A 95 -0.46 -10.10 0.91
C MET A 95 -0.07 -10.35 -0.56
N ILE A 96 0.61 -9.42 -1.22
CA ILE A 96 1.07 -9.59 -2.61
C ILE A 96 2.36 -10.42 -2.62
N PRO A 97 2.44 -11.53 -3.39
CA PRO A 97 3.67 -12.29 -3.53
C PRO A 97 4.83 -11.44 -4.03
N GLY A 98 5.96 -11.45 -3.31
CA GLY A 98 7.16 -10.66 -3.62
C GLY A 98 7.19 -9.25 -3.05
N ALA A 99 6.09 -8.76 -2.46
CA ALA A 99 6.05 -7.41 -1.86
C ALA A 99 7.04 -7.22 -0.70
N LEU A 100 7.21 -8.24 0.14
CA LEU A 100 8.22 -8.21 1.21
C LEU A 100 9.65 -8.11 0.66
N ASP A 101 9.94 -8.79 -0.45
CA ASP A 101 11.27 -8.79 -1.05
C ASP A 101 11.58 -7.40 -1.64
N LEU A 102 10.56 -6.71 -2.19
CA LEU A 102 10.68 -5.31 -2.61
C LEU A 102 10.95 -4.37 -1.43
N ILE A 103 10.23 -4.52 -0.31
CA ILE A 103 10.47 -3.72 0.90
C ILE A 103 11.90 -3.92 1.39
N ARG A 104 12.35 -5.19 1.45
CA ARG A 104 13.70 -5.53 1.88
C ARG A 104 14.75 -4.88 0.97
N LEU A 105 14.61 -5.02 -0.34
CA LEU A 105 15.52 -4.40 -1.31
C LEU A 105 15.54 -2.88 -1.15
N GLY A 106 14.37 -2.25 -0.94
CA GLY A 106 14.29 -0.81 -0.71
C GLY A 106 15.02 -0.36 0.54
N LEU A 107 14.89 -1.11 1.65
CA LEU A 107 15.63 -0.85 2.88
C LEU A 107 17.14 -1.07 2.71
N GLU A 108 17.56 -2.14 2.04
CA GLU A 108 18.97 -2.40 1.72
C GLU A 108 19.57 -1.26 0.89
N GLN A 109 18.83 -0.73 -0.09
CA GLN A 109 19.23 0.45 -0.86
C GLN A 109 19.34 1.70 0.01
N LEU A 110 18.35 2.00 0.85
CA LEU A 110 18.36 3.20 1.71
C LEU A 110 19.46 3.19 2.77
N LEU A 111 19.84 2.00 3.24
CA LEU A 111 20.89 1.84 4.24
C LEU A 111 22.30 1.78 3.61
N SER A 112 22.40 1.76 2.29
CA SER A 112 23.69 1.79 1.59
C SER A 112 24.39 3.15 1.71
N ASP A 113 25.70 3.15 1.47
CA ASP A 113 26.56 4.35 1.62
C ASP A 113 26.22 5.48 0.64
N SER A 114 25.46 5.20 -0.42
CA SER A 114 25.03 6.22 -1.38
C SER A 114 23.87 7.09 -0.89
N PHE A 115 23.19 6.70 0.19
CA PHE A 115 22.12 7.50 0.81
C PHE A 115 22.63 8.17 2.08
N THR A 116 22.38 9.47 2.18
CA THR A 116 22.78 10.24 3.36
C THR A 116 21.90 9.89 4.56
N PRO A 117 22.38 10.11 5.79
CA PRO A 117 21.53 10.01 6.98
C PRO A 117 20.30 10.93 6.95
N SER A 118 20.30 11.98 6.12
CA SER A 118 19.12 12.83 5.94
C SER A 118 18.05 12.12 5.13
N ASP A 119 18.43 11.49 4.03
CA ASP A 119 17.50 10.74 3.16
C ASP A 119 16.82 9.60 3.93
N ARG A 120 17.51 9.02 4.91
CA ARG A 120 16.98 7.95 5.77
C ARG A 120 15.92 8.44 6.76
N ARG A 121 16.03 9.68 7.25
CA ARG A 121 15.01 10.27 8.14
C ARG A 121 13.72 10.59 7.41
N ASP A 122 13.79 10.76 6.09
CA ASP A 122 12.59 11.01 5.32
C ASP A 122 11.67 9.78 5.25
N ALA A 123 12.14 8.58 5.64
CA ALA A 123 11.32 7.35 5.74
C ALA A 123 10.56 7.20 7.09
N ASP A 124 10.49 8.22 7.94
CA ASP A 124 9.92 8.13 9.29
C ASP A 124 8.48 7.58 9.34
N GLY A 125 7.63 7.97 8.39
CA GLY A 125 6.25 7.47 8.29
C GLY A 125 6.19 5.96 7.98
N PHE A 126 7.12 5.45 7.18
CA PHE A 126 7.25 4.01 6.94
C PHE A 126 7.70 3.28 8.20
N TYR A 127 8.70 3.79 8.93
CA TYR A 127 9.17 3.16 10.16
C TYR A 127 8.07 3.14 11.23
N GLN A 128 7.32 4.23 11.36
CA GLN A 128 6.16 4.29 12.24
C GLN A 128 5.09 3.26 11.85
N LEU A 129 4.77 3.14 10.56
CA LEU A 129 3.81 2.15 10.05
C LEU A 129 4.20 0.73 10.45
N VAL A 130 5.48 0.35 10.28
CA VAL A 130 5.96 -0.99 10.65
C VAL A 130 5.96 -1.20 12.17
N ALA A 131 6.31 -0.19 12.96
CA ALA A 131 6.24 -0.26 14.42
C ALA A 131 4.81 -0.46 14.92
N GLU A 132 3.85 0.28 14.36
CA GLU A 132 2.42 0.13 14.64
C GLU A 132 1.90 -1.25 14.23
N GLN A 133 2.43 -1.84 13.15
CA GLN A 133 2.07 -3.17 12.69
C GLN A 133 2.54 -4.27 13.65
N ARG A 134 3.74 -4.13 14.26
CA ARG A 134 4.23 -5.09 15.27
C ARG A 134 3.35 -5.17 16.51
N GLY A 135 2.64 -4.10 16.84
CA GLY A 135 1.66 -4.08 17.94
C GLY A 135 0.29 -4.64 17.58
N ARG A 136 0.06 -4.99 16.31
CA ARG A 136 -1.20 -5.54 15.79
C ARG A 136 -0.97 -7.01 15.45
N ASP A 137 -1.38 -7.92 16.34
CA ASP A 137 -1.31 -9.40 16.20
C ASP A 137 -2.13 -9.98 15.02
N ARG A 138 -2.08 -9.38 13.83
CA ARG A 138 -2.85 -9.77 12.64
C ARG A 138 -2.01 -10.18 11.43
N LEU A 139 -0.69 -10.21 11.56
CA LEU A 139 0.14 -10.85 10.55
C LEU A 139 0.07 -12.37 10.72
N PRO A 140 -0.07 -13.16 9.64
CA PRO A 140 0.32 -14.57 9.67
C PRO A 140 1.72 -14.66 10.28
N THR A 141 1.94 -15.56 11.23
CA THR A 141 3.17 -15.66 12.05
C THR A 141 4.45 -15.67 11.22
N GLU A 142 4.39 -16.17 9.98
CA GLU A 142 5.48 -16.19 8.99
C GLU A 142 5.89 -14.79 8.48
N LEU A 143 4.96 -13.85 8.32
CA LEU A 143 5.24 -12.48 7.86
C LEU A 143 5.81 -11.60 8.97
N ALA A 144 5.36 -11.78 10.22
CA ALA A 144 5.89 -11.07 11.38
C ALA A 144 7.37 -11.40 11.62
N GLY A 145 7.76 -12.68 11.43
CA GLY A 145 9.16 -13.10 11.49
C GLY A 145 10.04 -12.42 10.44
N ARG A 146 9.58 -12.38 9.17
CA ARG A 146 10.35 -11.80 8.05
C ARG A 146 10.55 -10.28 8.14
N LEU A 147 9.58 -9.54 8.69
CA LEU A 147 9.73 -8.10 8.97
C LEU A 147 10.66 -7.81 10.16
N THR A 148 10.87 -8.80 11.04
CA THR A 148 11.80 -8.68 12.17
C THR A 148 13.25 -8.85 11.73
N GLU A 149 13.50 -9.71 10.74
CA GLU A 149 14.83 -9.92 10.14
C GLU A 149 15.29 -8.76 9.24
N ALA A 150 14.35 -8.01 8.66
CA ALA A 150 14.65 -6.96 7.68
C ALA A 150 14.94 -5.57 8.29
N LEU A 151 14.66 -5.36 9.58
CA LEU A 151 14.93 -4.09 10.26
C LEU A 151 16.20 -4.21 11.11
N PRO A 152 17.16 -3.29 11.00
CA PRO A 152 18.30 -3.25 11.92
C PRO A 152 17.81 -2.98 13.36
N ALA A 153 18.50 -3.59 14.33
CA ALA A 153 18.22 -3.51 15.76
C ALA A 153 18.41 -2.09 16.33
#